data_AF-A0A6A4NPC1-F1
#
_entry.id   AF-A0A6A4NPC1-F1
#
_cell.length_a   1.000
_cell.length_b   1.000
_cell.length_c   1.000
_cell.angle_alpha   90.00
_cell.angle_beta   90.00
_cell.angle_gamma   90.00
#
_symmetry.space_group_name_H-M   'P 1'
#
loop_
_entity.id
_entity.type
_entity.pdbx_description
1 polymer ?
#
loop_
_entity_poly.entity_id
_entity_poly.type
_entity_poly.pdbx_seq_one_letter_code
_entity_poly.pdbx_strand_id
1 'polypeptide(L)'
;MTVSQVRRYVYHDVVRLDDLEKLINCSNIQPYTINSAKVIFLNQRPQSKSCKGTTANACYTCDRILQEPFHFCSLSCKGTSEGNVTITW
;
A
#
# COMPACT_ATOMS: atom_id res chain seq x y z
N MET A 1 -13.55 6.80 35.32
CA MET A 1 -14.15 6.11 34.17
C MET A 1 -13.55 6.67 32.90
N THR A 2 -12.42 6.12 32.45
CA THR A 2 -11.76 6.54 31.22
C THR A 2 -12.26 5.66 30.08
N VAL A 3 -13.18 6.20 29.29
CA VAL A 3 -13.59 5.59 28.03
C VAL A 3 -12.39 5.69 27.09
N SER A 4 -11.69 4.58 26.86
CA SER A 4 -10.72 4.46 25.77
C SER A 4 -11.46 4.66 24.45
N GLN A 5 -11.48 5.89 23.94
CA GLN A 5 -11.99 6.16 22.61
C GLN A 5 -11.08 5.48 21.59
N VAL A 6 -11.46 4.27 21.18
CA VAL A 6 -10.92 3.64 19.99
C VAL A 6 -11.39 4.47 18.81
N ARG A 7 -10.58 5.47 18.43
CA ARG A 7 -10.72 6.12 17.13
C ARG A 7 -10.31 5.08 16.09
N ARG A 8 -11.27 4.26 15.66
CA ARG A 8 -11.17 3.50 14.41
C ARG A 8 -10.89 4.51 13.31
N TYR A 9 -9.62 4.67 12.95
CA TYR A 9 -9.27 5.33 11.70
C TYR A 9 -9.83 4.42 10.60
N VAL A 10 -10.84 4.91 9.88
CA VAL A 10 -11.49 4.26 8.72
C VAL A 10 -10.52 4.26 7.53
N TYR A 11 -9.31 3.78 7.76
CA TYR A 11 -8.30 3.51 6.75
C TYR A 11 -7.62 2.21 7.14
N HIS A 12 -8.42 1.14 7.26
CA HIS A 12 -7.94 -0.20 7.60
C HIS A 12 -6.83 -0.71 6.67
N ASP A 13 -6.65 -0.06 5.51
CA ASP A 13 -5.68 -0.44 4.49
C ASP A 13 -4.53 0.56 4.31
N VAL A 14 -4.30 1.54 5.19
CA VAL A 14 -3.12 2.43 5.08
C VAL A 14 -2.36 2.58 6.39
N VAL A 15 -1.03 2.59 6.27
CA VAL A 15 -0.10 2.82 7.39
C VAL A 15 0.85 3.95 7.02
N ARG A 16 1.26 4.75 8.01
CA ARG A 16 2.25 5.82 7.80
C ARG A 16 3.60 5.22 7.43
N LEU A 17 4.28 5.82 6.46
CA LEU A 17 5.59 5.36 6.01
C LEU A 17 6.60 5.31 7.17
N ASP A 18 6.66 6.36 7.98
CA ASP A 18 7.56 6.46 9.15
C ASP A 18 7.41 5.33 10.17
N ASP A 19 6.19 4.85 10.38
CA ASP A 19 5.93 3.77 11.33
C ASP A 19 6.24 2.41 10.69
N LEU A 20 5.98 2.28 9.39
CA LEU A 20 6.17 1.04 8.65
C LEU A 20 7.63 0.76 8.33
N GLU A 21 8.44 1.78 8.00
CA GLU A 21 9.88 1.64 7.71
C GLU A 21 10.68 1.13 8.92
N LYS A 22 10.19 1.34 10.14
CA LYS A 22 10.80 0.80 11.37
C LYS A 22 10.57 -0.70 11.55
N LEU A 23 9.55 -1.25 10.88
CA LEU A 23 9.11 -2.63 11.03
C LEU A 23 9.47 -3.49 9.81
N ILE A 24 9.34 -2.94 8.60
CA ILE A 24 9.45 -3.65 7.34
C ILE A 24 10.20 -2.79 6.33
N ASN A 25 11.07 -3.40 5.53
CA ASN A 25 11.68 -2.72 4.39
C ASN A 25 10.59 -2.32 3.37
N CYS A 26 10.35 -1.02 3.22
CA CYS A 26 9.37 -0.47 2.29
C CYS A 26 9.97 -0.10 0.92
N SER A 27 11.25 -0.44 0.68
CA SER A 27 11.91 -0.15 -0.59
C SER A 27 11.11 -0.77 -1.75
N ASN A 28 10.97 0.00 -2.83
CA ASN A 28 10.20 -0.35 -4.04
C ASN A 28 8.66 -0.35 -3.89
N ILE A 29 8.09 0.00 -2.73
CA ILE A 29 6.66 0.25 -2.57
C ILE A 29 6.39 1.74 -2.78
N GLN A 30 5.41 2.08 -3.60
CA GLN A 30 5.02 3.47 -3.81
C GLN A 30 4.34 4.06 -2.55
N PRO A 31 4.88 5.14 -1.97
CA PRO A 31 4.19 5.91 -0.95
C PRO A 31 3.16 6.85 -1.60
N TYR A 32 2.07 7.11 -0.89
CA TYR A 32 1.02 8.05 -1.29
C TYR A 32 0.92 9.17 -0.26
N THR A 33 0.60 10.38 -0.70
CA THR A 33 0.34 11.50 0.20
C THR A 33 -1.16 11.59 0.48
N ILE A 34 -1.57 11.42 1.73
CA ILE A 34 -2.96 11.58 2.18
C ILE A 34 -2.96 12.52 3.37
N ASN A 35 -3.76 13.59 3.32
CA ASN A 35 -3.81 14.61 4.37
C ASN A 35 -2.41 15.12 4.78
N SER A 36 -1.57 15.39 3.78
CA SER A 36 -0.17 15.83 3.96
C SER A 36 0.77 14.84 4.66
N ALA A 37 0.36 13.59 4.87
CA ALA A 37 1.21 12.52 5.40
C ALA A 37 1.53 11.48 4.33
N LYS A 38 2.77 10.94 4.36
CA LYS A 38 3.16 9.79 3.53
C LYS A 38 2.62 8.49 4.14
N VAL A 39 1.88 7.74 3.35
CA VAL A 39 1.28 6.46 3.73
C VAL A 39 1.52 5.40 2.66
N ILE A 40 1.54 4.14 3.09
CA ILE A 40 1.58 2.96 2.23
C ILE A 40 0.28 2.19 2.40
N PHE A 41 -0.22 1.64 1.29
CA PHE A 41 -1.38 0.76 1.33
C PHE A 41 -0.96 -0.64 1.78
N LEU A 42 -1.73 -1.22 2.71
CA LEU A 42 -1.61 -2.62 3.11
C LEU A 42 -2.08 -3.54 1.99
N ASN A 43 -3.24 -3.25 1.40
CA ASN A 43 -3.89 -4.10 0.40
C ASN A 43 -3.96 -3.43 -0.98
N GLN A 44 -4.10 -4.27 -2.02
CA GLN A 44 -4.42 -3.80 -3.36
C GLN A 44 -5.76 -3.06 -3.35
N ARG A 45 -5.79 -1.90 -4.01
CA ARG A 45 -7.02 -1.14 -4.23
C ARG A 45 -7.72 -1.55 -5.54
N PRO A 46 -9.05 -1.44 -5.63
CA PRO A 46 -9.76 -1.52 -6.91
C PRO A 46 -9.21 -0.45 -7.87
N GLN A 47 -8.96 -0.81 -9.13
CA GLN A 47 -8.51 0.14 -10.14
C GLN A 47 -9.75 0.72 -10.85
N SER A 48 -9.95 2.04 -10.79
CA SER A 48 -10.91 2.69 -11.68
C SER A 48 -10.41 2.54 -13.11
N LYS A 49 -11.26 2.06 -14.00
CA LYS A 49 -10.89 1.57 -15.34
C LYS A 49 -9.95 2.52 -16.11
N SER A 50 -8.92 1.90 -16.67
CA SER A 50 -8.08 2.31 -17.82
C SER A 50 -7.42 3.68 -17.77
N CYS A 51 -6.12 3.69 -17.44
CA CYS A 51 -5.19 4.68 -18.00
C CYS A 51 -4.34 3.98 -19.06
N LYS A 52 -4.73 4.10 -20.33
CA LYS A 52 -3.90 3.70 -21.48
C LYS A 52 -2.82 4.77 -21.65
N GLY A 53 -1.56 4.40 -21.42
CA GLY A 53 -0.38 5.24 -21.67
C GLY A 53 0.85 4.37 -21.81
N THR A 54 1.46 4.38 -22.99
CA THR A 54 2.39 3.39 -23.56
C THR A 54 3.77 3.23 -22.88
N THR A 55 4.03 3.82 -21.71
CA THR A 55 5.34 3.69 -21.00
C THR A 55 5.19 3.75 -19.48
N ALA A 56 4.09 3.25 -18.95
CA ALA A 56 3.81 3.35 -17.52
C ALA A 56 4.44 2.19 -16.74
N ASN A 57 5.36 2.49 -15.81
CA ASN A 57 5.89 1.51 -14.86
C ASN A 57 4.72 0.90 -14.08
N ALA A 58 4.59 -0.42 -14.08
CA ALA A 58 3.41 -1.12 -13.57
C ALA A 58 3.79 -2.01 -12.38
N CYS A 59 2.86 -2.13 -11.43
CA CYS A 59 3.01 -3.00 -10.29
C CYS A 59 3.10 -4.45 -10.74
N TYR A 60 4.13 -5.18 -10.30
CA TYR A 60 4.37 -6.57 -10.72
C TYR A 60 3.27 -7.58 -10.34
N THR A 61 2.37 -7.23 -9.42
CA THR A 61 1.30 -8.14 -8.94
C THR A 61 -0.06 -7.84 -9.54
N CYS A 62 -0.35 -6.56 -9.80
CA CYS A 62 -1.71 -6.11 -10.10
C CYS A 62 -1.81 -5.16 -11.29
N ASP A 63 -0.70 -4.96 -12.00
CA ASP A 63 -0.59 -4.11 -13.19
C ASP A 63 -1.04 -2.65 -12.98
N ARG A 64 -1.15 -2.23 -11.72
CA ARG A 64 -1.45 -0.84 -11.36
C ARG A 64 -0.29 0.03 -11.78
N ILE A 65 -0.59 1.13 -12.46
CA ILE A 65 0.43 2.11 -12.83
C ILE A 65 1.05 2.77 -11.60
N LEU A 66 2.38 2.80 -11.56
CA LEU A 66 3.22 3.34 -10.52
C LEU A 66 4.11 4.47 -11.06
N GLN A 67 4.65 5.25 -10.13
CA GLN A 67 5.75 6.17 -10.42
C GLN A 67 7.08 5.40 -10.40
N GLU A 68 8.01 5.72 -11.30
CA GLU A 68 9.39 5.25 -11.16
C GLU A 68 10.03 5.85 -9.90
N PRO A 69 10.87 5.10 -9.15
CA PRO A 69 11.37 3.75 -9.43
C PRO A 69 10.61 2.62 -8.69
N PHE A 70 9.32 2.79 -8.39
CA PHE A 70 8.58 1.83 -7.55
C PHE A 70 8.05 0.63 -8.35
N HIS A 71 8.04 -0.56 -7.75
CA HIS A 71 7.57 -1.80 -8.39
C HIS A 71 6.30 -2.37 -7.75
N PHE A 72 5.91 -1.89 -6.56
CA PHE A 72 4.74 -2.36 -5.82
C PHE A 72 3.81 -1.22 -5.42
N CYS A 73 2.50 -1.44 -5.53
CA CYS A 73 1.49 -0.44 -5.14
C CYS A 73 1.08 -0.51 -3.67
N SER A 74 1.33 -1.65 -3.02
CA SER A 74 0.90 -1.96 -1.66
C SER A 74 1.82 -3.02 -1.07
N LEU A 75 1.77 -3.16 0.26
CA LEU A 75 2.48 -4.22 0.98
C LEU A 75 2.02 -5.61 0.55
N SER A 76 0.73 -5.83 0.35
CA SER A 76 0.23 -7.13 -0.10
C SER A 76 0.84 -7.50 -1.45
N CYS A 77 0.94 -6.56 -2.39
CA CYS A 77 1.60 -6.81 -3.68
C CYS A 77 3.09 -7.18 -3.53
N LYS A 78 3.82 -6.52 -2.62
CA LYS A 78 5.22 -6.87 -2.32
C LYS A 78 5.33 -8.23 -1.61
N GLY A 79 4.44 -8.50 -0.66
CA GLY A 79 4.45 -9.71 0.17
C GLY A 79 3.90 -10.96 -0.51
N THR A 80 3.23 -10.85 -1.65
CA THR A 80 2.70 -12.00 -2.40
C THR A 80 3.72 -12.70 -3.30
N SER A 81 4.98 -12.25 -3.36
CA SER A 81 6.01 -12.96 -4.15
C SER A 81 6.67 -14.14 -3.42
N GLU A 82 6.44 -14.32 -2.12
CA GLU A 82 6.74 -15.55 -1.39
C GLU A 82 5.41 -16.14 -0.88
N GLY A 83 5.16 -17.40 -1.24
CA GLY A 83 3.81 -17.97 -1.30
C GLY A 83 2.96 -17.85 -0.04
N ASN A 84 1.64 -17.68 -0.26
CA ASN A 84 0.55 -17.94 0.68
C ASN A 84 0.83 -17.55 2.14
N VAL A 85 0.62 -16.27 2.47
CA VAL A 85 0.11 -15.91 3.80
C VAL A 85 -1.27 -15.33 3.61
N THR A 86 -2.28 -16.21 3.61
CA THR A 86 -3.65 -15.84 3.91
C THR A 86 -3.65 -15.26 5.33
N ILE A 87 -3.69 -13.93 5.45
CA ILE A 87 -4.10 -13.28 6.70
C ILE A 87 -5.61 -13.51 6.81
N THR A 88 -6.00 -14.68 7.32
CA THR A 88 -7.33 -14.89 7.88
C THR A 88 -7.37 -14.15 9.22
N TRP A 89 -8.30 -13.19 9.33
CA TRP A 89 -8.59 -12.43 10.56
C TRP A 89 -8.98 -13.34 11.72
#